data_AF-A0A6A5G5M3-F1
#
_entry.id   AF-A0A6A5G5M3-F1
#
_cell.length_a   1.000
_cell.length_b   1.000
_cell.length_c   1.000
_cell.angle_alpha   90.00
_cell.angle_beta   90.00
_cell.angle_gamma   90.00
#
_symmetry.space_group_name_H-M   'P 1'
#
loop_
_entity.id
_entity.type
_entity.pdbx_description
1 polymer ?
#
loop_
_entity_poly.entity_id
_entity_poly.type
_entity_poly.pdbx_seq_one_letter_code
_entity_poly.pdbx_strand_id
1 'polypeptide(L)'
;MLILHLFHYIGFTGAQLFNAILVLLILKRAGKLFGAYRHVMLVFTFCSMLYSGVEIVTQPVLHMKGPMFVVYLDGTAFPESLGSFIACLHCGTFGFLISVLAAQFFYRYVALCRSNLLKFLDGNRIFLIFLPCIFIYILWFQLVRWGMSATIEKRIYLKFV
;
A
#
# COMPACT_ATOMS: atom_id res chain seq x y z
N MET A 1 22.53 -2.83 8.63
CA MET A 1 21.35 -3.70 8.85
C MET A 1 20.58 -3.34 10.12
N LEU A 2 21.19 -3.27 11.31
CA LEU A 2 20.48 -3.00 12.58
C LEU A 2 19.61 -1.72 12.60
N ILE A 3 20.11 -0.63 12.03
CA ILE A 3 19.36 0.65 11.92
C ILE A 3 18.13 0.51 11.00
N LEU A 4 18.24 -0.25 9.90
CA LEU A 4 17.12 -0.46 8.97
C LEU A 4 16.00 -1.26 9.62
N HIS A 5 16.32 -2.34 10.33
CA HIS A 5 15.31 -3.09 11.08
C HIS A 5 14.63 -2.23 12.14
N LEU A 6 15.38 -1.37 12.84
CA LEU A 6 14.80 -0.43 13.81
C LEU A 6 13.78 0.50 13.15
N PHE A 7 14.09 1.06 11.97
CA PHE A 7 13.14 1.87 11.20
C PHE A 7 11.88 1.09 10.80
N HIS A 8 12.02 -0.16 10.35
CA HIS A 8 10.87 -1.00 10.01
C HIS A 8 9.97 -1.28 11.23
N TYR A 9 10.55 -1.57 12.40
CA TYR A 9 9.78 -1.80 13.63
C TYR A 9 9.09 -0.54 14.14
N ILE A 10 9.78 0.61 14.12
CA ILE A 10 9.17 1.91 14.48
C ILE A 10 8.06 2.28 13.51
N GLY A 11 8.28 2.09 12.20
CA GLY A 11 7.27 2.33 11.16
C GLY A 11 6.04 1.46 11.36
N PHE A 12 6.22 0.15 11.59
CA PHE A 12 5.13 -0.78 11.84
C PHE A 12 4.34 -0.41 13.09
N THR A 13 5.02 -0.21 14.23
CA THR A 13 4.35 0.14 15.49
C THR A 13 3.60 1.46 15.39
N GLY A 14 4.19 2.47 14.74
CA GLY A 14 3.53 3.74 14.45
C GLY A 14 2.30 3.55 13.55
N ALA A 15 2.43 2.81 12.46
CA ALA A 15 1.33 2.54 11.53
C ALA A 15 0.15 1.84 12.25
N GLN A 16 0.42 0.84 13.08
CA GLN A 16 -0.61 0.15 13.86
C GLN A 16 -1.29 1.10 14.85
N LEU A 17 -0.53 1.90 15.58
CA LEU A 17 -1.06 2.83 16.57
C LEU A 17 -1.93 3.92 15.92
N PHE A 18 -1.45 4.59 14.87
CA PHE A 18 -2.20 5.63 14.17
C PHE A 18 -3.44 5.09 13.46
N ASN A 19 -3.33 3.94 12.78
CA ASN A 19 -4.49 3.30 12.16
C ASN A 19 -5.51 2.83 13.22
N ALA A 20 -5.08 2.30 14.36
CA ALA A 20 -5.99 1.94 15.45
C ALA A 20 -6.73 3.16 16.02
N ILE A 21 -6.02 4.28 16.24
CA ILE A 21 -6.64 5.55 16.64
C ILE A 21 -7.66 6.02 15.58
N LEU A 22 -7.31 5.91 14.30
CA LEU A 22 -8.20 6.27 13.20
C LEU A 22 -9.47 5.41 13.20
N VAL A 23 -9.38 4.09 13.40
CA VAL A 23 -10.55 3.21 13.56
C VAL A 23 -11.41 3.66 14.74
N LEU A 24 -10.80 3.94 15.90
CA LEU A 24 -11.54 4.39 17.08
C LEU A 24 -12.28 5.71 16.84
N LEU A 25 -11.65 6.66 16.13
CA LEU A 25 -12.28 7.92 15.74
C LEU A 25 -13.42 7.72 14.75
N ILE A 26 -13.27 6.81 13.79
CA ILE A 26 -14.33 6.49 12.83
C ILE A 26 -15.54 5.89 13.56
N LEU A 27 -15.32 4.94 14.47
CA LEU A 27 -16.41 4.30 15.21
C LEU A 27 -17.12 5.27 16.16
N LYS A 28 -16.38 6.10 16.90
CA LYS A 28 -16.95 6.99 17.92
C LYS A 28 -17.52 8.30 17.37
N ARG A 29 -16.90 8.90 16.36
CA ARG A 29 -17.24 10.26 15.86
C ARG A 29 -17.83 10.30 14.46
N ALA A 30 -17.47 9.38 13.57
CA ALA A 30 -17.88 9.49 12.16
C ALA A 30 -19.33 9.10 11.90
N GLY A 31 -19.98 8.36 12.81
CA GLY A 31 -21.38 7.93 12.66
C GLY A 31 -22.39 9.08 12.52
N LYS A 32 -22.16 10.24 13.15
CA LYS A 32 -23.07 11.40 13.10
C LYS A 32 -22.80 12.39 11.96
N LEU A 33 -21.62 12.34 11.34
CA LEU A 33 -21.14 13.37 10.39
C LEU A 33 -20.90 12.85 8.98
N PHE A 34 -20.68 11.54 8.79
CA PHE A 34 -20.06 11.03 7.55
C PHE A 34 -20.78 9.85 6.87
N GLY A 35 -21.82 9.25 7.45
CA GLY A 35 -22.66 8.23 6.79
C GLY A 35 -21.86 7.16 6.01
N ALA A 36 -22.16 6.98 4.71
CA ALA A 36 -21.53 6.02 3.81
C ALA A 36 -20.00 6.21 3.62
N TYR A 37 -19.47 7.42 3.83
CA TYR A 37 -18.02 7.71 3.74
C TYR A 37 -17.20 6.93 4.78
N ARG A 38 -17.81 6.55 5.92
CA ARG A 38 -17.10 5.79 6.96
C ARG A 38 -16.56 4.48 6.41
N HIS A 39 -17.27 3.85 5.48
CA HIS A 39 -16.87 2.55 4.93
C HIS A 39 -15.59 2.67 4.10
N VAL A 40 -15.48 3.72 3.28
CA VAL A 40 -14.26 3.99 2.49
C VAL A 40 -13.07 4.25 3.40
N MET A 41 -13.25 5.05 4.46
CA MET A 41 -12.19 5.31 5.43
C MET A 41 -11.76 4.04 6.17
N LEU A 42 -12.72 3.18 6.60
CA LEU A 42 -12.39 1.90 7.25
C LEU A 42 -11.63 0.96 6.31
N VAL A 43 -12.02 0.88 5.04
CA VAL A 43 -11.30 0.07 4.05
C VAL A 43 -9.86 0.56 3.89
N PHE A 44 -9.65 1.88 3.76
CA PHE A 44 -8.30 2.45 3.70
C PHE A 44 -7.47 2.09 4.93
N THR A 45 -8.01 2.29 6.13
CA THR A 45 -7.31 1.98 7.39
C THR A 45 -6.96 0.50 7.50
N PHE A 46 -7.88 -0.38 7.12
CA PHE A 46 -7.63 -1.82 7.09
C PHE A 46 -6.56 -2.22 6.07
N CYS A 47 -6.62 -1.69 4.84
CA CYS A 47 -5.59 -1.90 3.83
C CYS A 47 -4.22 -1.38 4.29
N SER A 48 -4.17 -0.24 4.96
CA SER A 48 -2.95 0.34 5.54
C SER A 48 -2.35 -0.54 6.62
N MET A 49 -3.18 -1.08 7.52
CA MET A 49 -2.74 -2.03 8.55
C MET A 49 -2.19 -3.31 7.92
N LEU A 50 -2.89 -3.89 6.95
CA LEU A 50 -2.42 -5.07 6.23
C LEU A 50 -1.09 -4.81 5.52
N TYR A 51 -0.96 -3.67 4.84
CA TYR A 51 0.28 -3.28 4.17
C TYR A 51 1.45 -3.21 5.15
N SER A 52 1.29 -2.54 6.29
CA SER A 52 2.35 -2.49 7.31
C SER A 52 2.71 -3.88 7.88
N GLY A 53 1.73 -4.79 7.98
CA GLY A 53 1.96 -6.18 8.37
C GLY A 53 2.77 -6.95 7.32
N VAL A 54 2.51 -6.73 6.04
CA VAL A 54 3.32 -7.30 4.96
C VAL A 54 4.73 -6.71 4.98
N GLU A 55 4.87 -5.40 5.20
CA GLU A 55 6.15 -4.70 5.25
C GLU A 55 7.08 -5.28 6.33
N ILE A 56 6.58 -5.54 7.55
CA ILE A 56 7.40 -6.13 8.61
C ILE A 56 7.78 -7.59 8.35
N VAL A 57 6.92 -8.36 7.67
CA VAL A 57 7.22 -9.77 7.29
C VAL A 57 8.25 -9.84 6.17
N THR A 58 8.16 -8.91 5.22
CA THR A 58 8.97 -8.92 4.01
C THR A 58 10.29 -8.16 4.17
N GLN A 59 10.36 -7.17 5.07
CA GLN A 59 11.53 -6.32 5.31
C GLN A 59 12.24 -5.91 4.01
N PRO A 60 11.53 -5.26 3.08
CA PRO A 60 12.09 -4.93 1.78
C PRO A 60 13.16 -3.84 1.95
N VAL A 61 14.36 -4.10 1.42
CA VAL A 61 15.44 -3.13 1.37
C VAL A 61 15.54 -2.56 -0.03
N LEU A 62 15.41 -1.24 -0.09
CA LEU A 62 15.54 -0.44 -1.30
C LEU A 62 16.96 0.09 -1.37
N HIS A 63 17.72 -0.34 -2.38
CA HIS A 63 19.06 0.17 -2.62
C HIS A 63 19.12 0.86 -3.97
N MET A 64 19.55 2.12 -3.97
CA MET A 64 19.78 2.91 -5.18
C MET A 64 21.27 3.20 -5.31
N LYS A 65 21.88 2.82 -6.44
CA LYS A 65 23.28 3.16 -6.75
C LYS A 65 23.39 3.61 -8.20
N GLY A 66 23.60 4.91 -8.41
CA GLY A 66 23.59 5.51 -9.75
C GLY A 66 22.22 5.32 -10.43
N PRO A 67 22.14 4.89 -11.71
CA PRO A 67 20.87 4.61 -12.38
C PRO A 67 20.24 3.26 -11.96
N MET A 68 20.92 2.47 -11.11
CA MET A 68 20.46 1.14 -10.73
C MET A 68 19.56 1.22 -9.48
N PHE A 69 18.33 0.75 -9.64
CA PHE A 69 17.36 0.56 -8.56
C PHE A 69 17.11 -0.93 -8.33
N VAL A 70 17.34 -1.38 -7.09
CA VAL A 70 17.20 -2.78 -6.67
C VAL A 70 16.37 -2.85 -5.40
N VAL A 71 15.39 -3.75 -5.41
CA VAL A 71 14.59 -4.12 -4.24
C VAL A 71 14.89 -5.57 -3.93
N TYR A 72 15.40 -5.84 -2.74
CA TYR A 72 15.60 -7.19 -2.24
C TYR A 72 14.98 -7.31 -0.86
N LEU A 73 14.73 -8.54 -0.42
CA LEU A 73 14.14 -8.82 0.89
C LEU A 73 15.26 -9.23 1.82
N ASP A 74 15.35 -8.58 2.97
CA ASP A 74 16.36 -8.90 3.98
C ASP A 74 15.85 -10.06 4.85
N GLY A 75 15.92 -11.28 4.31
CA GLY A 75 15.46 -12.49 4.98
C GLY A 75 15.86 -13.76 4.23
N THR A 76 16.50 -14.70 4.93
CA THR A 76 16.92 -16.02 4.40
C THR A 76 15.77 -17.00 4.18
N ALA A 77 14.53 -16.61 4.49
CA ALA A 77 13.38 -17.50 4.52
C ALA A 77 12.81 -17.84 3.13
N PHE A 78 13.12 -17.06 2.08
CA PHE A 78 12.52 -17.24 0.76
C PHE A 78 13.55 -17.55 -0.33
N PRO A 79 13.30 -18.52 -1.22
CA PRO A 79 14.12 -18.74 -2.40
C PRO A 79 14.08 -17.52 -3.35
N GLU A 80 15.14 -17.29 -4.11
CA GLU A 80 15.33 -16.07 -4.93
C GLU A 80 14.13 -15.72 -5.83
N SER A 81 13.52 -16.73 -6.45
CA SER A 81 12.36 -16.56 -7.34
C SER A 81 11.13 -16.07 -6.58
N LEU A 82 10.92 -16.59 -5.37
CA LEU A 82 9.83 -16.19 -4.49
C LEU A 82 10.09 -14.81 -3.89
N GLY A 83 11.35 -14.50 -3.55
CA GLY A 83 11.73 -13.18 -3.06
C GLY A 83 11.50 -12.07 -4.08
N SER A 84 11.88 -12.28 -5.34
CA SER A 84 11.59 -11.32 -6.41
C SER A 84 10.08 -11.12 -6.62
N PHE A 85 9.30 -12.20 -6.54
CA PHE A 85 7.84 -12.13 -6.65
C PHE A 85 7.19 -11.35 -5.49
N ILE A 86 7.62 -11.61 -4.25
CA ILE A 86 7.15 -10.92 -3.06
C ILE A 86 7.52 -9.43 -3.12
N ALA A 87 8.72 -9.08 -3.57
CA ALA A 87 9.11 -7.69 -3.78
C ALA A 87 8.21 -6.98 -4.81
N CYS A 88 7.88 -7.66 -5.93
CA CYS A 88 6.93 -7.13 -6.91
C CYS A 88 5.53 -6.92 -6.32
N LEU A 89 5.04 -7.88 -5.52
CA LEU A 89 3.77 -7.76 -4.82
C LEU A 89 3.77 -6.60 -3.84
N HIS A 90 4.86 -6.39 -3.11
CA HIS A 90 5.01 -5.30 -2.16
C HIS A 90 4.94 -3.93 -2.88
N CYS A 91 5.69 -3.76 -3.97
CA CYS A 91 5.64 -2.54 -4.78
C CYS A 91 4.25 -2.30 -5.39
N GLY A 92 3.57 -3.34 -5.86
CA GLY A 92 2.19 -3.25 -6.35
C GLY A 92 1.23 -2.78 -5.25
N THR A 93 1.37 -3.36 -4.05
CA THR A 93 0.50 -3.05 -2.91
C THR A 93 0.71 -1.63 -2.40
N PHE A 94 1.94 -1.11 -2.48
CA PHE A 94 2.23 0.31 -2.21
C PHE A 94 1.48 1.24 -3.17
N GLY A 95 1.51 0.98 -4.48
CA GLY A 95 0.75 1.74 -5.48
C GLY A 95 -0.77 1.63 -5.28
N PHE A 96 -1.26 0.45 -4.88
CA PHE A 96 -2.65 0.24 -4.50
C PHE A 96 -3.06 1.11 -3.30
N LEU A 97 -2.25 1.13 -2.24
CA LEU A 97 -2.53 1.91 -1.03
C LEU A 97 -2.64 3.40 -1.32
N ILE A 98 -1.74 3.95 -2.14
CA ILE A 98 -1.80 5.35 -2.61
C ILE A 98 -3.08 5.61 -3.41
N SER A 99 -3.48 4.66 -4.26
CA SER A 99 -4.71 4.78 -5.05
C SER A 99 -5.96 4.77 -4.19
N VAL A 100 -6.00 3.95 -3.14
CA VAL A 100 -7.11 3.93 -2.16
C VAL A 100 -7.15 5.24 -1.37
N LEU A 101 -6.00 5.80 -1.00
CA LEU A 101 -5.92 7.12 -0.37
C LEU A 101 -6.46 8.22 -1.31
N ALA A 102 -6.10 8.19 -2.58
CA ALA A 102 -6.64 9.12 -3.59
C ALA A 102 -8.15 8.97 -3.75
N ALA A 103 -8.66 7.73 -3.80
CA ALA A 103 -10.09 7.42 -3.82
C ALA A 103 -10.83 8.00 -2.61
N GLN A 104 -10.22 7.96 -1.41
CA GLN A 104 -10.79 8.56 -0.21
C GLN A 104 -10.94 10.09 -0.36
N PHE A 105 -9.93 10.78 -0.89
CA PHE A 105 -10.01 12.23 -1.16
C PHE A 105 -11.04 12.56 -2.23
N PHE A 106 -11.10 11.76 -3.30
CA PHE A 106 -12.11 11.90 -4.34
C PHE A 106 -13.53 11.76 -3.77
N TYR A 107 -13.78 10.74 -2.95
CA TYR A 107 -15.07 10.57 -2.28
C TYR A 107 -15.41 11.80 -1.43
N ARG A 108 -14.44 12.31 -0.65
CA ARG A 108 -14.64 13.51 0.17
C ARG A 108 -15.04 14.73 -0.66
N TYR A 109 -14.42 14.92 -1.82
CA TYR A 109 -14.80 15.97 -2.75
C TYR A 109 -16.23 15.80 -3.27
N VAL A 110 -16.60 14.58 -3.67
CA VAL A 110 -17.95 14.29 -4.18
C VAL A 110 -19.02 14.51 -3.10
N ALA A 111 -18.76 14.07 -1.88
CA ALA A 111 -19.67 14.23 -0.75
C ALA A 111 -19.90 15.71 -0.38
N LEU A 112 -18.87 16.56 -0.51
CA LEU A 112 -18.95 17.99 -0.15
C LEU A 112 -19.50 18.86 -1.29
N CYS A 113 -19.10 18.59 -2.53
CA CYS A 113 -19.36 19.50 -3.65
C CYS A 113 -20.40 18.99 -4.67
N ARG A 114 -20.74 17.69 -4.66
CA ARG A 114 -21.55 17.06 -5.74
C ARG A 114 -22.58 16.07 -5.17
N SER A 115 -23.63 16.59 -4.51
CA SER A 115 -24.77 15.81 -4.01
C SER A 115 -25.43 14.91 -5.07
N ASN A 116 -25.53 15.36 -6.32
CA ASN A 116 -26.13 14.56 -7.42
C ASN A 116 -25.31 13.29 -7.74
N LEU A 117 -23.98 13.36 -7.66
CA LEU A 117 -23.12 12.21 -7.88
C LEU A 117 -23.07 11.31 -6.62
N LEU A 118 -23.20 11.91 -5.43
CA LEU A 118 -23.33 11.17 -4.17
C LEU A 118 -24.57 10.25 -4.18
N LYS A 119 -25.72 10.73 -4.67
CA LYS A 119 -26.93 9.90 -4.86
C LYS A 119 -26.71 8.73 -5.81
N PHE A 120 -25.85 8.92 -6.82
CA PHE A 120 -25.52 7.85 -7.77
C PHE A 120 -24.53 6.83 -7.19
N LEU A 121 -23.71 7.26 -6.23
CA LEU A 121 -22.70 6.46 -5.52
C LEU A 121 -23.24 5.86 -4.22
N ASP A 122 -24.50 6.06 -3.88
CA ASP A 122 -25.11 5.52 -2.66
C ASP A 122 -25.35 3.99 -2.78
N GLY A 123 -25.16 3.25 -1.68
CA GLY A 123 -25.30 1.79 -1.64
C GLY A 123 -24.11 0.99 -2.23
N ASN A 124 -24.38 -0.13 -2.91
CA ASN A 124 -23.34 -1.04 -3.45
C ASN A 124 -22.45 -0.40 -4.54
N ARG A 125 -22.77 0.80 -5.03
CA ARG A 125 -21.99 1.49 -6.08
C ARG A 125 -20.74 2.16 -5.55
N ILE A 126 -20.56 2.26 -4.23
CA ILE A 126 -19.31 2.72 -3.61
C ILE A 126 -18.12 1.86 -4.06
N PHE A 127 -18.35 0.57 -4.35
CA PHE A 127 -17.30 -0.33 -4.85
C PHE A 127 -16.72 0.09 -6.21
N LEU A 128 -17.44 0.89 -7.02
CA LEU A 128 -16.92 1.40 -8.30
C LEU A 128 -15.70 2.31 -8.12
N ILE A 129 -15.55 2.95 -6.96
CA ILE A 129 -14.41 3.84 -6.66
C ILE A 129 -13.12 3.02 -6.48
N PHE A 130 -13.22 1.74 -6.13
CA PHE A 130 -12.07 0.85 -5.98
C PHE A 130 -11.61 0.22 -7.30
N LEU A 131 -12.45 0.25 -8.35
CA LEU A 131 -12.10 -0.26 -9.68
C LEU A 131 -10.81 0.36 -10.25
N PRO A 132 -10.62 1.71 -10.24
CA PRO A 132 -9.35 2.30 -10.66
C PRO A 132 -8.18 1.91 -9.76
N CYS A 133 -8.40 1.68 -8.47
CA CYS A 133 -7.34 1.23 -7.55
C CYS A 133 -6.81 -0.16 -7.95
N ILE A 134 -7.72 -1.09 -8.32
CA ILE A 134 -7.35 -2.42 -8.80
C ILE A 134 -6.60 -2.34 -10.13
N PHE A 135 -7.04 -1.48 -11.04
CA PHE A 135 -6.34 -1.26 -12.31
C PHE A 135 -4.90 -0.76 -12.09
N ILE A 136 -4.73 0.22 -11.19
CA ILE A 136 -3.41 0.76 -10.84
C ILE A 136 -2.53 -0.32 -10.18
N TYR A 137 -3.10 -1.17 -9.32
CA TYR A 137 -2.38 -2.31 -8.73
C TYR A 137 -1.81 -3.24 -9.80
N ILE A 138 -2.64 -3.66 -10.76
CA ILE A 138 -2.22 -4.57 -11.84
C ILE A 138 -1.15 -3.88 -12.70
N LEU A 139 -1.36 -2.61 -13.06
CA LEU A 139 -0.42 -1.85 -13.87
C LEU A 139 0.94 -1.72 -13.18
N TRP A 140 0.98 -1.37 -11.89
CA TRP A 140 2.22 -1.30 -11.11
C TRP A 140 2.89 -2.66 -10.98
N PHE A 141 2.12 -3.71 -10.71
CA PHE A 141 2.68 -5.06 -10.61
C PHE A 141 3.35 -5.50 -11.92
N GLN A 142 2.71 -5.26 -13.07
CA GLN A 142 3.28 -5.59 -14.38
C GLN A 142 4.49 -4.71 -14.72
N LEU A 143 4.43 -3.41 -14.41
CA LEU A 143 5.57 -2.50 -14.60
C LEU A 143 6.79 -2.95 -13.81
N VAL A 144 6.63 -3.36 -12.56
CA VAL A 144 7.76 -3.84 -11.74
C VAL A 144 8.24 -5.20 -12.25
N ARG A 145 7.32 -6.11 -12.59
CA ARG A 145 7.68 -7.45 -13.06
C ARG A 145 8.44 -7.43 -14.39
N TRP A 146 8.07 -6.55 -15.33
CA TRP A 146 8.72 -6.45 -16.64
C TRP A 146 9.79 -5.36 -16.70
N GLY A 147 9.53 -4.17 -16.18
CA GLY A 147 10.46 -3.04 -16.20
C GLY A 147 11.59 -3.13 -15.20
N MET A 148 11.39 -3.80 -14.06
CA MET A 148 12.41 -4.01 -13.02
C MET A 148 12.84 -5.47 -12.88
N SER A 149 12.74 -6.26 -13.96
CA SER A 149 13.20 -7.64 -13.98
C SER A 149 14.61 -7.78 -13.40
N ALA A 150 14.82 -8.86 -12.64
CA ALA A 150 16.08 -9.15 -11.95
C ALA A 150 17.17 -9.59 -12.95
N THR A 151 17.77 -8.60 -13.63
CA THR A 151 18.91 -8.78 -14.53
C THR A 151 20.09 -9.40 -13.77
N ILE A 152 20.88 -10.23 -14.47
CA ILE A 152 22.05 -10.94 -13.92
C ILE A 152 23.04 -9.96 -13.27
N GLU A 153 23.25 -8.78 -13.87
CA GLU A 153 24.12 -7.74 -13.32
C GLU A 153 23.70 -7.32 -11.90
N LYS A 154 22.42 -7.03 -11.69
CA LYS A 154 21.88 -6.63 -10.37
C LYS A 154 22.12 -7.72 -9.32
N ARG A 155 22.06 -9.00 -9.71
CA ARG A 155 22.34 -10.14 -8.81
C ARG A 155 23.82 -10.24 -8.45
N ILE A 156 24.71 -9.99 -9.42
CA ILE A 156 26.15 -9.99 -9.18
C ILE A 156 26.51 -8.86 -8.21
N TYR A 157 25.97 -7.65 -8.41
CA TYR A 157 26.21 -6.53 -7.49
C TYR A 157 25.69 -6.77 -6.07
N LEU A 158 24.53 -7.41 -5.90
CA LEU A 158 24.01 -7.77 -4.58
C LEU A 158 24.90 -8.76 -3.82
N LYS A 159 25.77 -9.54 -4.49
CA LYS A 159 26.73 -10.42 -3.82
C LYS A 159 27.94 -9.68 -3.24
N PHE A 160 28.18 -8.44 -3.67
CA PHE A 160 29.33 -7.61 -3.26
C PHE A 160 28.95 -6.49 -2.27
N VAL A 161 27.68 -6.42 -1.85
CA VAL A 161 27.14 -5.49 -0.85
C VAL A 161 26.80 -6.26 0.41
#